data_AF-A0ABD0P4C8-F1
#
_entry.id   AF-A0ABD0P4C8-F1
#
_cell.length_a   1.000
_cell.length_b   1.000
_cell.length_c   1.000
_cell.angle_alpha   90.00
_cell.angle_beta   90.00
_cell.angle_gamma   90.00
#
_symmetry.space_group_name_H-M   'P 1'
#
loop_
_entity.id
_entity.type
_entity.pdbx_description
1 polymer ?
#
loop_
_entity_poly.entity_id
_entity_poly.type
_entity_poly.pdbx_seq_one_letter_code
_entity_poly.pdbx_strand_id
1 'polypeptide(L)' 'ADGNFEATVTKAVVRYDGTISWTPPANYKSACTIDVTFFPFDLQNCSMKFGSWTYDGSQ' A
#
# COMPACT_ATOMS: atom_id res chain seq x y z
N ALA A 1 15.39 -3.32 5.44
CA ALA A 1 13.95 -3.36 5.12
C ALA A 1 13.31 -2.34 6.02
N ASP A 2 13.24 -1.11 5.51
CA ASP A 2 13.34 0.04 6.42
C ASP A 2 11.99 0.46 6.98
N GLY A 3 10.95 -0.34 6.71
CA GLY A 3 9.75 -0.61 7.53
C GLY A 3 8.86 0.56 7.96
N ASN A 4 9.32 1.80 7.80
CA ASN A 4 8.66 2.97 8.31
C ASN A 4 7.63 3.39 7.28
N PHE A 5 6.35 3.12 7.59
CA PHE A 5 5.24 3.61 6.81
C PHE A 5 5.13 5.13 7.01
N GLU A 6 5.72 5.89 6.08
CA GLU A 6 5.66 7.35 6.07
C GLU A 6 4.34 7.81 5.42
N ALA A 7 3.25 7.69 6.16
CA ALA A 7 1.98 8.31 5.80
C ALA A 7 1.80 9.65 6.53
N THR A 8 1.31 10.64 5.80
CA THR A 8 0.90 11.91 6.41
C THR A 8 -0.48 11.73 7.03
N VAL A 9 -0.64 12.13 8.30
CA VAL A 9 -1.94 12.13 8.96
C VAL A 9 -2.83 13.20 8.30
N THR A 10 -3.97 12.77 7.79
CA THR A 10 -4.94 13.63 7.08
C THR A 10 -6.34 13.44 7.66
N LYS A 11 -7.22 14.42 7.42
CA LYS A 11 -8.63 14.34 7.82
C LYS A 11 -9.38 13.34 6.93
N ALA A 12 -10.34 12.64 7.51
CA ALA A 12 -11.34 11.86 6.77
C ALA A 12 -12.58 12.72 6.47
N VAL A 13 -13.27 12.41 5.38
CA VAL A 13 -14.57 12.99 5.04
C VAL A 13 -15.66 12.06 5.54
N VAL A 14 -16.58 12.59 6.34
CA VAL A 14 -17.72 11.85 6.91
C VAL A 14 -19.01 12.39 6.29
N ARG A 15 -19.87 11.50 5.80
CA ARG A 15 -21.19 11.84 5.24
C ARG A 15 -22.29 11.62 6.27
N TYR A 16 -23.47 12.19 6.03
CA TYR A 16 -24.61 12.13 6.95
C TYR A 16 -25.13 10.71 7.20
N ASP A 17 -24.87 9.78 6.27
CA ASP A 17 -25.27 8.38 6.31
C ASP A 17 -24.24 7.48 7.03
N GLY A 18 -23.17 8.06 7.57
CA GLY A 18 -22.10 7.34 8.26
C GLY A 18 -21.01 6.79 7.33
N THR A 19 -21.08 7.01 6.01
CA THR A 19 -19.99 6.62 5.10
C THR A 19 -18.76 7.51 5.30
N ILE A 20 -17.58 6.88 5.28
CA ILE A 20 -16.30 7.54 5.53
C ILE A 20 -15.40 7.36 4.30
N SER A 21 -14.81 8.47 3.82
CA SER A 21 -13.77 8.46 2.79
C SER A 21 -12.47 9.00 3.39
N TRP A 22 -11.41 8.21 3.30
CA TRP A 22 -10.08 8.57 3.80
C TRP A 22 -9.02 8.17 2.78
N THR A 23 -8.24 9.16 2.31
CA THR A 23 -7.24 8.98 1.26
C THR A 23 -5.96 9.71 1.65
N PRO A 24 -5.18 9.17 2.61
CA PRO A 24 -3.91 9.77 3.00
C PRO A 24 -2.87 9.60 1.89
N PRO A 25 -2.00 10.60 1.64
CA PRO A 25 -0.82 10.40 0.81
C PRO A 25 0.23 9.59 1.58
N ALA A 26 0.88 8.64 0.89
CA ALA A 26 1.93 7.82 1.47
C ALA A 26 2.97 7.42 0.41
N ASN A 27 4.23 7.31 0.84
CA ASN A 27 5.32 6.79 0.02
C ASN A 27 5.51 5.29 0.28
N TYR A 28 5.17 4.45 -0.69
CA TYR A 28 5.29 3.00 -0.56
C TYR A 28 6.60 2.49 -1.15
N LYS A 29 7.38 1.78 -0.34
CA LYS A 29 8.57 1.03 -0.78
C LYS A 29 8.32 -0.47 -0.61
N SER A 30 7.86 -1.11 -1.67
CA SER A 30 7.64 -2.57 -1.70
C SER A 30 8.93 -3.31 -2.06
N ALA A 31 9.10 -4.51 -1.51
CA ALA A 31 10.11 -5.45 -2.00
C ALA A 31 9.59 -6.16 -3.26
N CYS A 32 10.42 -6.21 -4.30
CA CYS A 32 10.13 -6.91 -5.56
C CYS A 32 11.36 -7.69 -6.01
N THR A 33 11.16 -8.94 -6.42
CA THR A 33 12.23 -9.76 -7.02
C THR A 33 12.36 -9.39 -8.49
N ILE A 34 13.59 -9.11 -8.93
CA ILE A 34 13.90 -8.72 -10.30
C ILE A 34 14.39 -9.92 -11.09
N ASP A 35 13.77 -10.18 -12.25
CA ASP A 35 14.24 -11.17 -13.23
C ASP A 35 15.05 -10.47 -14.32
N VAL A 36 16.35 -10.77 -14.39
CA VAL A 36 17.29 -10.13 -15.33
C VAL A 36 17.57 -10.98 -16.59
N THR A 37 16.78 -12.03 -16.84
CA THR A 37 17.00 -12.98 -17.95
C THR A 37 17.10 -12.31 -19.32
N PHE A 38 16.35 -11.23 -19.56
CA PHE A 38 16.28 -10.54 -20.85
C PHE A 38 16.74 -9.08 -20.83
N PHE A 39 17.57 -8.69 -19.86
CA PHE A 39 18.06 -7.31 -19.75
C PHE A 39 18.68 -6.78 -21.06
N PRO A 40 18.36 -5.55 -21.53
CA PRO A 40 17.55 -4.50 -20.89
C PRO A 40 16.05 -4.51 -21.27
N PHE A 41 15.54 -5.61 -21.83
CA PHE A 41 14.16 -5.78 -22.31
C PHE A 41 13.34 -6.74 -21.43
N ASP A 42 13.74 -6.88 -20.17
CA ASP A 42 13.09 -7.67 -19.15
C ASP A 42 11.73 -7.07 -18.74
N LEU A 43 10.80 -7.95 -18.38
CA LEU A 43 9.49 -7.59 -17.83
C LEU A 43 9.49 -7.85 -16.33
N GLN A 44 9.13 -6.84 -15.54
CA GLN A 44 9.06 -6.95 -14.08
C GLN A 44 7.61 -7.07 -13.60
N ASN A 45 7.36 -8.05 -12.73
CA ASN A 45 6.04 -8.30 -12.13
C ASN A 45 6.09 -8.03 -10.62
N CYS A 46 5.97 -6.75 -10.25
CA CYS A 46 5.97 -6.32 -8.86
C CYS A 46 4.55 -6.21 -8.29
N SER A 47 4.38 -6.59 -7.02
CA SER A 47 3.09 -6.53 -6.33
C SER A 47 3.19 -5.76 -5.01
N MET A 48 2.07 -5.16 -4.61
CA MET A 48 1.90 -4.56 -3.30
C MET A 48 0.84 -5.35 -2.54
N LYS A 49 1.12 -5.67 -1.28
CA LYS A 49 0.18 -6.34 -0.38
C LYS A 49 -0.32 -5.34 0.65
N PHE A 50 -1.62 -5.11 0.67
CA PHE A 50 -2.30 -4.25 1.64
C PHE A 50 -3.13 -5.12 2.58
N GLY A 51 -3.08 -4.81 3.87
CA GLY A 51 -3.83 -5.54 4.89
C GLY A 51 -3.88 -4.75 6.19
N SER A 52 -4.88 -5.06 7.01
CA SER A 52 -4.93 -4.56 8.38
C SER A 52 -3.88 -5.27 9.21
N TRP A 53 -3.18 -4.51 10.05
CA TRP A 53 -2.30 -5.08 11.05
C TRP A 53 -3.06 -5.49 12.32
N THR A 54 -4.19 -4.84 12.59
CA THR A 54 -4.90 -4.93 13.88
C THR A 54 -6.15 -5.79 13.84
N TYR A 55 -6.66 -6.12 12.66
CA TYR A 55 -7.87 -6.91 12.46
C TYR A 55 -7.59 -8.02 11.47
N ASP A 56 -8.24 -9.17 11.68
CA ASP A 56 -8.21 -10.28 10.73
C ASP A 56 -9.42 -10.23 9.78
N GLY A 57 -9.81 -11.39 9.22
CA GLY A 57 -10.96 -11.48 8.30
C GLY A 57 -12.22 -12.05 8.95
N SER A 58 -12.27 -12.22 10.27
CA SER A 58 -13.35 -12.91 10.98
C SER A 58 -14.29 -12.00 11.77
N GLN A 59 -14.06 -10.69 11.75
CA GLN A 59 -14.91 -9.69 12.38
C GLN A 59 -16.23 -9.49 11.64
#